data_AF-A0A956HYG1-F1
#
_entry.id   AF-A0A956HYG1-F1
#
_cell.length_a   1.000
_cell.length_b   1.000
_cell.length_c   1.000
_cell.angle_alpha   90.00
_cell.angle_beta   90.00
_cell.angle_gamma   90.00
#
_symmetry.space_group_name_H-M   'P 1'
#
loop_
_entity.id
_entity.type
_entity.pdbx_description
1 polymer ?
#
loop_
_entity_poly.entity_id
_entity_poly.type
_entity_poly.pdbx_seq_one_letter_code
_entity_poly.pdbx_strand_id
1 'polypeptide(L)'
;PISEKLAEEIGRLERRTVEVGTVDIALYRDDAATALPDPKIGPSHIDFDVNGRDVVLVDDVLQTGRTIRAAIECLLDFGRPRRIWLAALVDRGGRELPIAPDFVGRVLDVAPDTKVAVVFEAGRGSVVARASR
;
A
#
# COMPACT_ATOMS: atom_id res chain seq x y z
N PRO A 1 8.80 3.04 3.88
CA PRO A 1 9.83 1.99 3.75
C PRO A 1 9.81 1.23 2.42
N ILE A 2 8.71 0.58 2.03
CA ILE A 2 8.66 -0.23 0.79
C ILE A 2 8.67 0.66 -0.45
N SER A 3 7.82 1.69 -0.48
CA SER A 3 7.74 2.67 -1.57
C SER A 3 9.08 3.37 -1.82
N GLU A 4 9.79 3.78 -0.78
CA GLU A 4 11.13 4.39 -0.86
C GLU A 4 12.14 3.44 -1.52
N LYS A 5 12.19 2.17 -1.08
CA LYS A 5 13.09 1.17 -1.68
C LYS A 5 12.76 0.90 -3.14
N LEU A 6 11.49 0.84 -3.51
CA LEU A 6 11.08 0.71 -4.91
C LEU A 6 11.51 1.93 -5.73
N ALA A 7 11.31 3.14 -5.20
CA ALA A 7 11.68 4.37 -5.87
C ALA A 7 13.21 4.48 -6.08
N GLU A 8 14.00 4.09 -5.09
CA GLU A 8 15.46 3.99 -5.20
C GLU A 8 15.87 3.02 -6.32
N GLU A 9 15.26 1.82 -6.36
CA GLU A 9 15.60 0.79 -7.33
C GLU A 9 15.17 1.18 -8.76
N ILE A 10 13.94 1.70 -8.92
CA ILE A 10 13.47 2.25 -10.20
C ILE A 10 14.39 3.39 -10.64
N GLY A 11 14.74 4.30 -9.72
CA GLY A 11 15.59 5.42 -10.06
C GLY A 11 17.01 5.03 -10.45
N ARG A 12 17.53 3.96 -9.87
CA ARG A 12 18.82 3.34 -10.27
C ARG A 12 18.75 2.76 -11.69
N LEU A 13 17.68 2.05 -12.02
CA LEU A 13 17.49 1.39 -13.31
C LEU A 13 17.21 2.42 -14.43
N GLU A 14 16.30 3.35 -14.19
CA GLU A 14 15.80 4.32 -15.17
C GLU A 14 16.60 5.63 -15.19
N ARG A 15 17.56 5.80 -14.27
CA ARG A 15 18.38 7.02 -14.09
C ARG A 15 17.51 8.28 -13.92
N ARG A 16 16.42 8.15 -13.17
CA ARG A 16 15.47 9.23 -12.90
C ARG A 16 15.04 9.21 -11.44
N THR A 17 14.73 10.37 -10.88
CA THR A 17 14.12 10.45 -9.55
C THR A 17 12.64 10.08 -9.64
N VAL A 18 12.18 9.25 -8.70
CA VAL A 18 10.76 8.93 -8.51
C VAL A 18 10.29 9.66 -7.26
N GLU A 19 9.27 10.50 -7.38
CA GLU A 19 8.64 11.15 -6.24
C GLU A 19 7.88 10.12 -5.40
N VAL A 20 8.03 10.21 -4.07
CA VAL A 20 7.40 9.30 -3.11
C VAL A 20 6.60 10.13 -2.12
N GLY A 21 5.35 9.72 -1.90
CA GLY A 21 4.47 10.28 -0.89
C GLY A 21 3.92 9.19 0.02
N THR A 22 3.28 9.61 1.11
CA THR A 22 2.59 8.72 2.05
C THR A 22 1.11 9.08 2.14
N VAL A 23 0.28 8.07 2.29
CA VAL A 23 -1.16 8.23 2.49
C VAL A 23 -1.51 7.67 3.85
N ASP A 24 -2.06 8.51 4.74
CA ASP A 24 -2.68 8.06 5.97
C ASP A 24 -4.17 7.80 5.70
N ILE A 25 -4.55 6.53 5.83
CA ILE A 25 -5.90 6.03 5.57
C ILE A 25 -6.75 5.94 6.84
N ALA A 26 -6.23 6.34 8.02
CA ALA A 26 -6.91 6.18 9.31
C ALA A 26 -8.33 6.78 9.32
N LEU A 27 -8.55 7.87 8.60
CA LEU A 27 -9.84 8.54 8.45
C LEU A 27 -10.82 7.84 7.49
N TYR A 28 -10.31 7.04 6.56
CA TYR A 28 -11.07 6.46 5.45
C TYR A 28 -11.37 4.97 5.66
N ARG A 29 -10.89 4.37 6.76
CA ARG A 29 -11.23 2.99 7.08
C ARG A 29 -12.67 2.89 7.57
N ASP A 30 -13.39 1.90 7.08
CA ASP A 30 -14.82 1.70 7.42
C ASP A 30 -15.05 1.39 8.92
N ASP A 31 -14.02 0.96 9.64
CA ASP A 31 -14.01 0.71 11.09
C ASP A 31 -13.55 1.93 11.92
N ALA A 32 -13.26 3.09 11.30
CA ALA A 32 -12.87 4.31 11.99
C ALA A 32 -13.92 4.78 13.02
N ALA A 33 -15.20 4.49 12.77
CA ALA A 33 -16.28 4.79 13.71
C ALA A 33 -16.30 3.90 14.97
N THR A 34 -15.62 2.75 14.95
CA THR A 34 -15.64 1.75 16.04
C THR A 34 -14.28 1.55 16.72
N ALA A 35 -13.18 1.99 16.11
CA ALA A 35 -11.84 1.60 16.56
C ALA A 35 -11.29 2.40 17.75
N LEU A 36 -11.44 3.72 17.82
CA LEU A 36 -10.91 4.56 18.92
C LEU A 36 -11.68 5.90 19.03
N PRO A 37 -11.85 6.48 20.24
CA PRO A 37 -12.51 7.78 20.42
C PRO A 37 -11.73 8.97 19.83
N ASP A 38 -10.52 8.74 19.31
CA ASP A 38 -9.66 9.76 18.71
C ASP A 38 -8.78 9.09 17.63
N PRO A 39 -9.22 9.03 16.36
CA PRO A 39 -8.35 8.55 15.29
C PRO A 39 -7.13 9.47 15.24
N LYS A 40 -5.93 8.93 15.49
CA LYS A 40 -4.70 9.68 15.25
C LYS A 40 -4.59 9.90 13.75
N ILE A 41 -5.04 11.06 13.30
CA ILE A 41 -4.85 11.55 11.94
C ILE A 41 -3.37 11.90 11.82
N GLY A 42 -2.56 11.04 11.21
CA GLY A 42 -1.30 11.47 10.63
C GLY A 42 -1.57 12.24 9.34
N PRO A 43 -0.72 13.19 8.94
CA PRO A 43 -0.89 13.84 7.66
C PRO A 43 -0.55 12.84 6.55
N SER A 44 -1.41 12.70 5.54
CA SER A 44 -0.96 12.25 4.23
C SER A 44 0.04 13.27 3.68
N HIS A 45 1.20 12.82 3.23
CA HIS A 45 2.26 13.67 2.69
C HIS A 45 2.46 13.37 1.20
N ILE A 46 1.85 14.18 0.36
CA ILE A 46 2.02 14.15 -1.10
C ILE A 46 2.41 15.58 -1.53
N ASP A 47 3.70 15.86 -1.50
CA ASP A 47 4.25 17.20 -1.79
C ASP A 47 4.56 17.42 -3.28
N PHE A 48 3.84 16.71 -4.14
CA PHE A 48 3.98 16.78 -5.59
C PHE A 48 2.63 16.75 -6.29
N ASP A 49 2.56 17.34 -7.48
CA ASP A 49 1.33 17.34 -8.28
C ASP A 49 1.03 15.94 -8.81
N VAL A 50 -0.13 15.38 -8.47
CA VAL A 50 -0.56 14.07 -8.96
C VAL A 50 -1.36 14.15 -10.28
N ASN A 51 -1.73 15.35 -10.72
CA ASN A 51 -2.61 15.52 -11.88
C ASN A 51 -1.97 14.99 -13.17
N GLY A 52 -2.70 14.12 -13.88
CA GLY A 52 -2.25 13.53 -15.14
C GLY A 52 -1.08 12.55 -15.02
N ARG A 53 -0.64 12.19 -13.81
CA ARG A 53 0.48 11.26 -13.58
C ARG A 53 0.00 9.81 -13.44
N ASP A 54 0.91 8.87 -13.71
CA ASP A 54 0.71 7.48 -13.32
C ASP A 54 1.22 7.30 -11.89
N VAL A 55 0.34 6.89 -10.98
CA VAL A 55 0.63 6.73 -9.56
C VAL A 55 0.61 5.24 -9.21
N VAL A 56 1.58 4.78 -8.43
CA VAL A 56 1.60 3.42 -7.89
C VAL A 56 1.32 3.48 -6.39
N LEU A 57 0.19 2.94 -5.96
CA LEU A 57 -0.06 2.65 -4.56
C LEU A 57 0.73 1.40 -4.17
N VAL A 58 1.38 1.45 -3.00
CA VAL A 58 2.24 0.38 -2.52
C VAL A 58 1.77 -0.07 -1.14
N ASP A 59 1.51 -1.36 -0.99
CA ASP A 59 1.10 -1.98 0.26
C ASP A 59 1.96 -3.20 0.60
N ASP A 60 2.05 -3.57 1.87
CA ASP A 60 2.80 -4.75 2.28
C ASP A 60 1.99 -6.03 2.07
N VAL A 61 0.74 -6.04 2.53
CA VAL A 61 -0.16 -7.20 2.48
C VAL A 61 -1.54 -6.78 2.00
N LEU A 62 -1.90 -7.21 0.80
CA LEU A 62 -3.27 -7.06 0.30
C LEU A 62 -4.17 -8.20 0.81
N GLN A 63 -5.22 -7.83 1.53
CA GLN A 63 -6.26 -8.74 2.02
C GLN A 63 -7.65 -8.38 1.45
N THR A 64 -8.45 -7.61 2.19
CA THR A 64 -9.87 -7.34 1.84
C THR A 64 -10.02 -6.31 0.72
N GLY A 65 -8.99 -5.46 0.54
CA GLY A 65 -8.99 -4.33 -0.39
C GLY A 65 -9.42 -3.00 0.24
N ARG A 66 -9.92 -2.97 1.47
CA ARG A 66 -10.44 -1.74 2.11
C ARG A 66 -9.37 -0.67 2.31
N THR A 67 -8.17 -1.06 2.74
CA THR A 67 -6.98 -0.17 2.83
C THR A 67 -6.72 0.54 1.51
N ILE A 68 -6.76 -0.18 0.39
CA ILE A 68 -6.47 0.38 -0.92
C ILE A 68 -7.62 1.28 -1.40
N ARG A 69 -8.88 0.88 -1.17
CA ARG A 69 -10.03 1.73 -1.48
C ARG A 69 -9.93 3.09 -0.77
N ALA A 70 -9.60 3.07 0.53
CA ALA A 70 -9.34 4.27 1.32
C ALA A 70 -8.16 5.10 0.77
N ALA A 71 -7.07 4.44 0.37
CA ALA A 71 -5.91 5.13 -0.21
C ALA A 71 -6.22 5.78 -1.56
N ILE A 72 -7.05 5.15 -2.40
CA ILE A 72 -7.54 5.73 -3.67
C ILE A 72 -8.37 6.98 -3.39
N GLU A 73 -9.30 6.92 -2.44
CA GLU A 73 -10.12 8.08 -2.06
C GLU A 73 -9.26 9.25 -1.58
N CYS A 74 -8.35 8.98 -0.65
CA CYS A 74 -7.42 10.00 -0.17
C CYS A 74 -6.58 10.58 -1.31
N LEU A 75 -6.00 9.76 -2.19
CA LEU A 75 -5.23 10.23 -3.35
C LEU A 75 -6.06 11.14 -4.27
N LEU A 76 -7.35 10.85 -4.45
CA LEU A 76 -8.25 11.67 -5.26
C LEU A 76 -8.58 13.01 -4.59
N ASP A 77 -8.40 13.16 -3.28
CA ASP A 77 -8.49 14.48 -2.64
C ASP A 77 -7.29 15.38 -2.99
N PHE A 78 -6.13 14.80 -3.34
CA PHE A 78 -4.94 15.53 -3.80
C PHE A 78 -4.96 15.87 -5.29
N GLY A 79 -5.74 15.17 -6.11
CA GLY A 79 -5.86 15.49 -7.53
C GLY A 79 -6.42 14.37 -8.41
N ARG A 80 -6.11 14.41 -9.69
CA ARG A 80 -6.64 13.50 -10.72
C ARG A 80 -5.50 12.81 -11.46
N PRO A 81 -4.97 11.68 -10.95
CA PRO A 81 -3.97 10.91 -11.68
C PRO A 81 -4.55 10.36 -12.98
N ARG A 82 -3.69 10.19 -14.00
CA ARG A 82 -4.04 9.55 -15.26
C ARG A 82 -4.33 8.06 -15.06
N ARG A 83 -3.59 7.42 -14.15
CA ARG A 83 -3.70 6.01 -13.82
C ARG A 83 -3.28 5.78 -12.38
N ILE A 84 -3.94 4.83 -11.72
CA ILE A 84 -3.54 4.31 -10.42
C ILE A 84 -3.24 2.82 -10.61
N TRP A 85 -2.01 2.42 -10.31
CA TRP A 85 -1.60 1.02 -10.19
C TRP A 85 -1.49 0.62 -8.73
N LEU A 86 -1.60 -0.68 -8.45
CA LEU A 86 -1.38 -1.26 -7.14
C LEU A 86 -0.22 -2.25 -7.17
N ALA A 87 0.78 -2.01 -6.33
CA ALA A 87 1.84 -2.97 -6.02
C ALA A 87 1.69 -3.46 -4.57
N ALA A 88 1.71 -4.78 -4.38
CA ALA A 88 1.71 -5.40 -3.06
C ALA A 88 2.88 -6.38 -2.92
N LEU A 89 3.55 -6.41 -1.76
CA LEU A 89 4.56 -7.46 -1.53
C LEU A 89 3.91 -8.83 -1.41
N VAL A 90 2.78 -8.91 -0.71
CA VAL A 90 2.03 -10.14 -0.52
C VAL A 90 0.57 -9.95 -0.85
N ASP A 91 0.03 -10.86 -1.64
CA ASP A 91 -1.42 -11.06 -1.78
C ASP A 91 -1.81 -12.32 -1.01
N ARG A 92 -2.66 -12.17 0.01
CA ARG A 92 -3.13 -13.30 0.84
C ARG A 92 -4.57 -13.75 0.55
N GLY A 93 -5.16 -13.27 -0.55
CA GLY A 93 -6.56 -13.49 -0.87
C GLY A 93 -7.54 -12.82 0.11
N GLY A 94 -8.76 -13.37 0.22
CA GLY A 94 -9.79 -12.87 1.14
C GLY A 94 -10.41 -11.53 0.74
N ARG A 95 -10.61 -11.30 -0.56
CA ARG A 95 -11.19 -10.06 -1.10
C ARG A 95 -12.62 -9.84 -0.64
N GLU A 96 -12.91 -8.62 -0.23
CA GLU A 96 -14.28 -8.12 -0.01
C GLU A 96 -14.64 -7.03 -1.01
N LEU A 97 -13.63 -6.39 -1.61
CA LEU A 97 -13.77 -5.43 -2.69
C LEU A 97 -13.12 -5.98 -3.97
N PRO A 98 -13.59 -5.57 -5.17
CA PRO A 98 -13.05 -6.00 -6.46
C PRO A 98 -11.71 -5.29 -6.77
N ILE A 99 -10.74 -5.43 -5.87
CA ILE A 99 -9.41 -4.80 -5.95
C ILE A 99 -8.37 -5.91 -6.03
N ALA A 100 -7.54 -5.85 -7.07
CA ALA A 100 -6.43 -6.77 -7.29
C ALA A 100 -5.13 -5.96 -7.50
N PRO A 101 -3.96 -6.49 -7.11
CA PRO A 101 -2.70 -5.83 -7.38
C PRO A 101 -2.31 -6.03 -8.84
N ASP A 102 -1.82 -4.98 -9.48
CA ASP A 102 -1.17 -5.06 -10.79
C ASP A 102 0.19 -5.76 -10.67
N PHE A 103 0.88 -5.54 -9.55
CA PHE A 103 2.18 -6.13 -9.25
C PHE A 103 2.15 -6.80 -7.88
N VAL A 104 2.50 -8.09 -7.83
CA VAL A 104 2.54 -8.85 -6.58
C VAL A 104 3.88 -9.57 -6.43
N GLY A 105 4.49 -9.43 -5.25
CA GLY A 105 5.74 -10.14 -4.93
C GLY A 105 5.49 -11.64 -4.71
N ARG A 106 4.50 -11.98 -3.87
CA ARG A 106 4.10 -13.36 -3.60
C ARG A 106 2.60 -13.48 -3.35
N VAL A 107 1.97 -14.48 -3.95
CA VAL A 107 0.61 -14.90 -3.59
C VAL A 107 0.70 -16.01 -2.54
N LEU A 108 -0.08 -15.90 -1.47
CA LEU A 108 -0.21 -16.88 -0.41
C LEU A 108 -1.64 -17.41 -0.35
N ASP A 109 -1.77 -18.73 -0.26
CA ASP A 109 -3.03 -19.38 0.08
C ASP A 109 -3.03 -19.67 1.59
N VAL A 110 -3.83 -18.92 2.33
CA VAL A 110 -3.91 -18.98 3.80
C VAL A 110 -5.37 -18.95 4.24
N ALA A 111 -5.65 -19.55 5.40
CA ALA A 111 -6.98 -19.52 5.97
C ALA A 111 -7.41 -18.07 6.30
N PRO A 112 -8.72 -17.75 6.31
CA PRO A 112 -9.20 -16.38 6.53
C PRO A 112 -8.71 -15.74 7.84
N ASP A 113 -8.61 -16.53 8.90
CA ASP A 113 -8.16 -16.14 10.25
C ASP A 113 -6.64 -15.99 10.39
N THR A 114 -5.87 -16.48 9.41
CA THR A 114 -4.41 -16.43 9.44
C THR A 114 -3.92 -15.00 9.28
N LYS A 115 -3.12 -14.53 10.24
CA LYS A 115 -2.44 -13.23 10.14
C LYS A 115 -1.18 -13.38 9.31
N VAL A 116 -0.99 -12.48 8.36
CA VAL A 116 0.23 -12.40 7.54
C VAL A 116 0.97 -11.14 7.94
N ALA A 117 2.23 -11.29 8.33
CA ALA A 117 3.12 -10.18 8.64
C ALA A 117 4.32 -10.19 7.70
N VAL A 118 4.67 -9.01 7.20
CA VAL A 118 5.89 -8.77 6.42
C VAL A 118 7.01 -8.31 7.36
N VAL A 119 8.12 -9.05 7.38
CA VAL A 119 9.30 -8.73 8.18
C VAL A 119 10.48 -8.44 7.25
N PHE A 120 11.15 -7.32 7.48
CA PHE A 120 12.41 -6.96 6.82
C PHE A 120 13.58 -7.46 7.66
N GLU A 121 14.38 -8.39 7.11
CA GLU A 121 15.58 -8.85 7.78
C GLU A 121 16.76 -7.94 7.46
N ALA A 122 17.36 -7.37 8.51
CA ALA A 122 18.56 -6.55 8.37
C ALA A 122 19.71 -7.37 7.77
N GLY A 123 20.35 -6.85 6.71
CA GLY A 123 21.55 -7.42 6.09
C GLY A 123 21.33 -8.44 4.97
N ARG A 124 20.10 -8.92 4.72
CA ARG A 124 19.82 -9.86 3.61
C ARG A 124 18.97 -9.30 2.47
N GLY A 125 18.35 -8.13 2.67
CA GLY A 125 17.43 -7.56 1.68
C GLY A 125 16.19 -8.42 1.43
N SER A 126 15.92 -9.41 2.28
CA SER A 126 14.81 -10.35 2.14
C SER A 126 13.59 -9.90 2.93
N VAL A 127 12.44 -10.06 2.28
CA VAL A 127 11.11 -9.87 2.85
C VAL A 127 10.56 -11.25 3.19
N VAL A 128 10.27 -11.50 4.46
CA VAL A 128 9.67 -12.77 4.90
C VAL A 128 8.22 -12.52 5.28
N ALA A 129 7.31 -13.23 4.61
CA ALA A 129 5.92 -13.31 5.02
C ALA A 129 5.76 -14.42 6.05
N ARG A 130 5.29 -14.08 7.26
CA ARG A 130 5.00 -15.05 8.33
C ARG A 130 3.50 -15.16 8.51
N ALA A 131 3.00 -16.40 8.42
CA ALA A 131 1.62 -16.74 8.76
C ALA A 131 1.57 -17.21 10.22
N SER A 132 0.71 -16.60 11.04
CA SER A 132 0.41 -17.07 12.39
C SER A 132 -1.10 -17.27 12.57
N ARG A 133 -1.48 -18.34 13.26
CA ARG A 133 -2.85 -18.54 13.75
C ARG A 133 -3.09 -17.71 15.00
#